data_AF-A0A813ERP1-F1
#
_entry.id   AF-A0A813ERP1-F1
#
_cell.length_a   1.000
_cell.length_b   1.000
_cell.length_c   1.000
_cell.angle_alpha   90.00
_cell.angle_beta   90.00
_cell.angle_gamma   90.00
#
_symmetry.space_group_name_H-M   'P 1'
#
loop_
_entity.id
_entity.type
_entity.pdbx_description
1 polymer ?
#
loop_
_entity_poly.entity_id
_entity_poly.type
_entity_poly.pdbx_seq_one_letter_code
_entity_poly.pdbx_strand_id
1 'polypeptide(L)'
;VTFCLKDERLHRTMKRATSIHVYSVDHKGARMYKDTMDPVHACENSTVPPLLPWESHHCVEWRIEGLEYNDRGLPVLFGGNPINPGACITSPPFLAAGVSGCLKFWPVSYWNEARRRKKSAVPGGEEDRSTGGLCPLPAVNSWCCVGVSLPPGEHLQLRFYVGDQSSEIRECYWSKGIHAAQLWAPGGKSPLEEAGMRNSSRLVVGIEIHRNKGIVHGKPKMIKLVDKARLNTRPAMKPPLGVALPNNSVLLSRSSSMPQVNVVGPSSLHKSFSSFGSRSGLLPAL
;
A
#
# COMPACT_ATOMS: atom_id res chain seq x y z
N VAL A 1 -6.50 31.17 -22.65
CA VAL A 1 -6.46 30.21 -21.53
C VAL A 1 -5.06 30.24 -20.92
N THR A 2 -4.78 31.22 -20.06
CA THR A 2 -3.40 31.51 -19.59
C THR A 2 -3.36 31.93 -18.11
N PHE A 3 -4.50 31.85 -17.43
CA PHE A 3 -4.66 32.37 -16.06
C PHE A 3 -4.20 31.36 -14.99
N CYS A 4 -4.24 30.05 -15.27
CA CYS A 4 -3.91 29.03 -14.27
C CYS A 4 -2.41 28.70 -14.14
N LEU A 5 -1.52 29.28 -14.95
CA LEU A 5 -0.07 28.97 -14.91
C LEU A 5 0.79 30.06 -14.25
N LYS A 6 0.19 31.17 -13.81
CA LYS A 6 0.93 32.28 -13.17
C LYS A 6 0.90 32.27 -11.65
N ASP A 7 0.07 31.43 -11.03
CA ASP A 7 0.09 31.30 -9.57
C ASP A 7 1.34 30.53 -9.16
N GLU A 8 2.34 31.23 -8.62
CA GLU A 8 3.56 30.60 -8.11
C GLU A 8 3.29 29.54 -7.04
N ARG A 9 2.20 29.66 -6.26
CA ARG A 9 1.86 28.64 -5.25
C ARG A 9 1.36 27.38 -5.93
N LEU A 10 0.52 27.51 -6.96
CA LEU A 10 0.08 26.38 -7.78
C LEU A 10 1.25 25.79 -8.56
N HIS A 11 2.13 26.62 -9.12
CA HIS A 11 3.32 26.16 -9.84
C HIS A 11 4.31 25.46 -8.90
N ARG A 12 4.56 25.97 -7.70
CA ARG A 12 5.35 25.27 -6.67
C ARG A 12 4.65 24.00 -6.19
N THR A 13 3.31 23.98 -6.18
CA THR A 13 2.49 22.81 -5.82
C THR A 13 2.52 21.73 -6.91
N MET A 14 2.53 22.12 -8.18
CA MET A 14 2.64 21.23 -9.33
C MET A 14 4.09 20.80 -9.58
N LYS A 15 5.05 21.70 -9.37
CA LYS A 15 6.50 21.45 -9.30
C LYS A 15 6.92 20.93 -7.91
N ARG A 16 6.01 20.40 -7.07
CA ARG A 16 6.42 19.61 -5.90
C ARG A 16 7.23 18.46 -6.44
N ALA A 17 8.54 18.67 -6.55
CA ALA A 17 9.48 17.79 -7.23
C ALA A 17 9.78 16.62 -6.30
N THR A 18 8.73 15.86 -6.01
CA THR A 18 8.85 14.54 -5.46
C THR A 18 9.22 13.64 -6.62
N SER A 19 10.48 13.23 -6.69
CA SER A 19 10.90 12.20 -7.63
C SER A 19 10.89 10.86 -6.94
N ILE A 20 10.38 9.85 -7.62
CA ILE A 20 10.52 8.46 -7.22
C ILE A 20 11.46 7.78 -8.21
N HIS A 21 12.46 7.10 -7.68
CA HIS A 21 13.42 6.33 -8.45
C HIS A 21 13.32 4.87 -8.04
N VAL A 22 13.29 3.99 -9.01
CA VAL A 22 13.34 2.54 -8.77
C VAL A 22 14.59 2.01 -9.45
N TYR A 23 15.39 1.26 -8.71
CA TYR A 23 16.58 0.59 -9.23
C TYR A 23 16.75 -0.74 -8.51
N SER A 24 17.47 -1.68 -9.11
CA SER A 24 17.90 -2.89 -8.43
C SER A 24 19.32 -2.73 -7.90
N VAL A 25 19.64 -3.52 -6.88
CA VAL A 25 20.98 -3.60 -6.31
C VAL A 25 21.43 -5.05 -6.44
N ASP A 26 22.60 -5.29 -7.03
CA ASP A 26 23.15 -6.65 -7.14
C ASP A 26 23.73 -7.13 -5.80
N HIS A 27 24.28 -8.35 -5.76
CA HIS A 27 24.95 -8.88 -4.56
C HIS A 27 26.28 -8.19 -4.21
N LYS A 28 26.84 -7.41 -5.13
CA LYS A 28 28.07 -6.61 -4.94
C LYS A 28 27.77 -5.17 -4.51
N GLY A 29 26.49 -4.80 -4.40
CA GLY A 29 26.05 -3.44 -4.06
C GLY A 29 26.01 -2.48 -5.25
N ALA A 30 26.23 -2.95 -6.48
CA ALA A 30 26.12 -2.12 -7.67
C ALA A 30 24.65 -1.79 -7.97
N ARG A 31 24.37 -0.51 -8.21
CA ARG A 31 23.03 -0.02 -8.57
C ARG A 31 22.82 -0.21 -10.07
N MET A 32 21.72 -0.88 -10.43
CA MET A 32 21.31 -1.09 -11.81
C MET A 32 19.97 -0.41 -12.03
N TYR A 33 19.93 0.56 -12.94
CA TYR A 33 18.69 1.22 -13.33
C TYR A 33 18.01 0.37 -14.39
N LYS A 34 16.78 -0.06 -14.12
CA LYS A 34 15.94 -0.73 -15.11
C LYS A 34 15.30 0.36 -15.97
N ASP A 35 15.90 0.64 -17.12
CA ASP A 35 15.31 1.56 -18.09
C ASP A 35 14.09 0.89 -18.73
N THR A 36 12.98 1.62 -18.80
CA THR A 36 11.78 1.24 -19.54
C THR A 36 12.03 1.04 -21.03
N MET A 37 13.13 1.60 -21.56
CA MET A 37 13.50 1.56 -22.98
C MET A 37 14.67 0.61 -23.27
N ASP A 38 15.15 -0.16 -22.30
CA ASP A 38 16.20 -1.17 -22.56
C ASP A 38 15.57 -2.42 -23.19
N PRO A 39 15.82 -2.72 -24.48
CA PRO A 39 15.21 -3.83 -25.19
C PRO A 39 15.68 -5.21 -24.70
N VAL A 40 16.76 -5.29 -23.93
CA VAL A 40 17.20 -6.53 -23.26
C VAL A 40 16.46 -6.73 -21.92
N HIS A 41 15.78 -5.69 -21.45
CA HIS A 41 15.03 -5.63 -20.19
C HIS A 41 13.55 -5.25 -20.38
N ALA A 42 13.10 -5.28 -21.64
CA ALA A 42 11.74 -5.15 -22.12
C ALA A 42 10.85 -6.28 -21.58
N CYS A 43 10.43 -6.18 -20.32
CA CYS A 43 9.10 -6.63 -19.91
C CYS A 43 8.03 -5.66 -20.44
N GLU A 44 8.17 -5.28 -21.72
CA GLU A 44 7.29 -4.45 -22.53
C GLU A 44 5.96 -5.18 -22.68
N ASN A 45 5.09 -4.98 -21.68
CA ASN A 45 3.63 -4.86 -21.77
C ASN A 45 3.06 -5.12 -20.37
N SER A 46 2.93 -4.05 -19.58
CA SER A 46 2.10 -3.97 -18.36
C SER A 46 2.49 -4.80 -17.12
N THR A 47 3.56 -5.58 -17.16
CA THR A 47 3.92 -6.45 -16.02
C THR A 47 5.02 -5.82 -15.17
N VAL A 48 4.81 -5.84 -13.85
CA VAL A 48 5.74 -5.24 -12.89
C VAL A 48 7.05 -6.04 -12.88
N PRO A 49 8.24 -5.41 -13.04
CA PRO A 49 9.47 -6.15 -13.21
C PRO A 49 9.77 -7.00 -11.96
N PRO A 50 9.98 -8.32 -12.10
CA PRO A 50 10.34 -9.17 -10.99
C PRO A 50 11.77 -8.87 -10.52
N LEU A 51 12.08 -9.36 -9.31
CA LEU A 51 13.45 -9.42 -8.81
C LEU A 51 14.19 -10.53 -9.56
N LEU A 52 15.32 -10.21 -10.18
CA LEU A 52 16.12 -11.17 -10.95
C LEU A 52 17.05 -11.98 -10.01
N PRO A 53 17.47 -13.20 -10.39
CA PRO A 53 18.25 -14.08 -9.51
C PRO A 53 19.58 -13.52 -9.00
N TRP A 54 20.16 -12.56 -9.71
CA TRP A 54 21.43 -11.91 -9.36
C TRP A 54 21.24 -10.58 -8.60
N GLU A 55 19.99 -10.16 -8.41
CA GLU A 55 19.62 -8.96 -7.67
C GLU A 55 19.42 -9.32 -6.20
N SER A 56 20.03 -8.54 -5.31
CA SER A 56 19.83 -8.70 -3.88
C SER A 56 18.50 -8.11 -3.41
N HIS A 57 18.08 -6.97 -4.00
CA HIS A 57 16.81 -6.30 -3.74
C HIS A 57 16.51 -5.24 -4.80
N HIS A 58 15.24 -4.80 -4.85
CA HIS A 58 14.88 -3.53 -5.48
C HIS A 58 14.90 -2.43 -4.43
N CYS A 59 15.38 -1.25 -4.80
CA CYS A 59 15.31 -0.03 -4.02
C CYS A 59 14.28 0.92 -4.64
N VAL A 60 13.38 1.45 -3.81
CA VAL A 60 12.40 2.47 -4.16
C VAL A 60 12.73 3.72 -3.36
N GLU A 61 13.28 4.70 -4.06
CA GLU A 61 13.82 5.92 -3.48
C GLU A 61 12.92 7.11 -3.80
N TRP A 62 12.26 7.65 -2.79
CA TRP A 62 11.44 8.83 -2.89
C TRP A 62 12.17 10.03 -2.29
N ARG A 63 12.49 10.99 -3.15
CA ARG A 63 13.16 12.22 -2.75
C ARG A 63 12.13 13.33 -2.57
N ILE A 64 12.04 13.87 -1.36
CA ILE A 64 11.08 14.88 -0.93
C ILE A 64 11.82 16.23 -0.84
N GLU A 65 11.35 17.19 -1.64
CA GLU A 65 11.87 18.55 -1.70
C GLU A 65 10.88 19.54 -1.09
N GLY A 66 11.38 20.66 -0.57
CA GLY A 66 10.54 21.72 0.02
C GLY A 66 9.87 21.34 1.34
N LEU A 67 10.46 20.38 2.08
CA LEU A 67 10.05 20.05 3.43
C LEU A 67 10.88 20.88 4.42
N GLU A 68 10.21 21.70 5.22
CA GLU A 68 10.85 22.67 6.11
C GLU A 68 10.42 22.38 7.55
N TYR A 69 11.37 22.03 8.41
CA TYR A 69 11.14 21.91 9.85
C TYR A 69 11.67 23.15 10.54
N ASN A 70 10.95 23.58 11.56
CA ASN A 70 11.25 24.79 12.28
C ASN A 70 11.56 24.47 13.75
N ASP A 71 12.76 24.84 14.21
CA ASP A 71 13.23 24.61 15.58
C ASP A 71 12.41 25.36 16.66
N ARG A 72 11.53 26.31 16.25
CA ARG A 72 10.80 27.23 17.13
C ARG A 72 9.36 26.80 17.45
N GLY A 73 9.04 25.52 17.28
CA GLY A 73 7.66 25.02 17.47
C GLY A 73 6.67 25.50 16.41
N LEU A 74 7.15 26.08 15.31
CA LEU A 74 6.32 26.36 14.15
C LEU A 74 5.99 25.04 13.43
N PRO A 75 4.82 24.94 12.77
CA PRO A 75 4.45 23.74 12.05
C PRO A 75 5.49 23.40 10.97
N VAL A 76 5.65 22.10 10.72
CA VAL A 76 6.42 21.62 9.56
C VAL A 76 5.68 22.04 8.29
N LEU A 77 6.41 22.64 7.35
CA LEU A 77 5.86 23.09 6.08
C LEU A 77 6.27 22.13 4.96
N PHE A 78 5.38 21.93 4.00
CA PHE A 78 5.69 21.26 2.74
C PHE A 78 5.21 22.09 1.57
N GLY A 79 6.16 22.55 0.75
CA GLY A 79 5.90 23.53 -0.31
C GLY A 79 5.24 24.80 0.22
N GLY A 80 5.65 25.26 1.40
CA GLY A 80 5.08 26.43 2.10
C GLY A 80 3.73 26.22 2.77
N ASN A 81 3.17 25.00 2.79
CA ASN A 81 1.90 24.71 3.45
C ASN A 81 2.13 23.95 4.77
N PRO A 82 1.49 24.36 5.89
CA PRO A 82 1.65 23.67 7.16
C PRO A 82 1.03 22.27 7.12
N ILE A 83 1.73 21.30 7.70
CA ILE A 83 1.29 19.91 7.81
C ILE A 83 0.82 19.66 9.23
N ASN A 84 -0.42 19.16 9.35
CA ASN A 84 -1.00 18.80 10.63
C ASN A 84 -0.42 17.47 11.16
N PRO A 85 -0.28 17.30 12.47
CA PRO A 85 0.12 16.02 13.07
C PRO A 85 -0.75 14.85 12.62
N GLY A 86 -0.12 13.73 12.23
CA GLY A 86 -0.80 12.56 11.68
C GLY A 86 -1.23 12.67 10.21
N ALA A 87 -1.03 13.81 9.54
CA ALA A 87 -1.19 13.90 8.09
C ALA A 87 0.03 13.30 7.36
N CYS A 88 -0.22 12.65 6.23
CA CYS A 88 0.83 12.10 5.38
C CYS A 88 0.93 12.81 4.02
N ILE A 89 2.16 12.87 3.52
CA ILE A 89 2.47 13.09 2.12
C ILE A 89 2.51 11.72 1.44
N THR A 90 2.02 11.61 0.22
CA THR A 90 2.04 10.37 -0.57
C THR A 90 2.97 10.54 -1.76
N SER A 91 3.80 9.54 -2.04
CA SER A 91 4.68 9.54 -3.21
C SER A 91 3.88 9.37 -4.51
N PRO A 92 4.48 9.70 -5.67
CA PRO A 92 4.05 9.11 -6.93
C PRO A 92 4.01 7.57 -6.84
N PRO A 93 3.19 6.90 -7.67
CA PRO A 93 3.19 5.44 -7.71
C PRO A 93 4.53 4.89 -8.19
N PHE A 94 4.91 3.71 -7.71
CA PHE A 94 6.09 2.98 -8.17
C PHE A 94 5.75 1.55 -8.55
N LEU A 95 6.64 0.95 -9.34
CA LEU A 95 6.60 -0.44 -9.79
C LEU A 95 7.92 -1.11 -9.40
N ALA A 96 7.89 -2.06 -8.47
CA ALA A 96 9.11 -2.72 -7.99
C ALA A 96 8.84 -4.15 -7.51
N ALA A 97 9.73 -5.08 -7.84
CA ALA A 97 9.72 -6.47 -7.40
C ALA A 97 8.35 -7.14 -7.62
N GLY A 98 7.73 -6.92 -8.77
CA GLY A 98 6.41 -7.49 -9.09
C GLY A 98 5.20 -6.80 -8.43
N VAL A 99 5.36 -5.73 -7.64
CA VAL A 99 4.25 -4.98 -7.02
C VAL A 99 4.13 -3.50 -7.45
N SER A 100 2.90 -2.97 -7.39
CA SER A 100 2.61 -1.55 -7.61
C SER A 100 2.04 -0.91 -6.34
N GLY A 101 2.49 0.29 -6.01
CA GLY A 101 1.93 1.03 -4.88
C GLY A 101 2.54 2.41 -4.67
N CYS A 102 2.34 2.97 -3.49
CA CYS A 102 2.89 4.27 -3.12
C CYS A 102 3.47 4.28 -1.70
N LEU A 103 4.47 5.11 -1.50
CA LEU A 103 5.02 5.41 -0.17
C LEU A 103 4.19 6.50 0.49
N LYS A 104 4.10 6.43 1.82
CA LYS A 104 3.49 7.45 2.66
C LYS A 104 4.49 7.92 3.68
N PHE A 105 4.58 9.23 3.85
CA PHE A 105 5.50 9.85 4.80
C PHE A 105 4.74 10.81 5.70
N TRP A 106 4.85 10.62 7.01
CA TRP A 106 4.27 11.46 8.06
C TRP A 106 5.40 12.26 8.72
N PRO A 107 5.62 13.52 8.31
CA PRO A 107 6.73 14.34 8.83
C PRO A 107 6.48 14.90 10.24
N VAL A 108 5.27 14.77 10.78
CA VAL A 108 4.89 15.30 12.10
C VAL A 108 4.26 14.18 12.94
N SER A 109 4.98 13.08 13.08
CA SER A 109 4.52 11.82 13.68
C SER A 109 3.33 11.14 12.96
N TYR A 110 3.23 9.83 13.12
CA TYR A 110 2.09 9.03 12.64
C TYR A 110 0.80 9.35 13.43
N TRP A 111 0.92 9.68 14.71
CA TRP A 111 -0.21 9.87 15.60
C TRP A 111 -0.81 11.25 15.44
N ASN A 112 -2.08 11.32 15.04
CA ASN A 112 -2.83 12.57 15.18
C ASN A 112 -2.99 12.94 16.67
N GLU A 113 -3.24 14.22 16.97
CA GLU A 113 -3.28 14.69 18.37
C GLU A 113 -4.30 13.94 19.23
N ALA A 114 -5.47 13.61 18.68
CA ALA A 114 -6.52 12.89 19.40
C ALA A 114 -6.09 11.47 19.77
N ARG A 115 -5.44 10.74 18.86
CA ARG A 115 -4.89 9.40 19.13
C ARG A 115 -3.66 9.48 20.02
N ARG A 116 -2.85 10.54 19.89
CA ARG A 116 -1.71 10.81 20.76
C ARG A 116 -2.13 10.91 22.22
N ARG A 117 -3.13 11.74 22.53
CA ARG A 117 -3.65 11.91 23.90
C ARG A 117 -4.21 10.62 24.48
N LYS A 118 -4.90 9.82 23.66
CA LYS A 118 -5.41 8.50 24.08
C LYS A 118 -4.28 7.52 24.36
N LYS A 119 -3.24 7.50 23.52
CA LYS A 119 -2.11 6.58 23.63
C LYS A 119 -1.13 6.96 24.75
N SER A 120 -0.91 8.26 24.99
CA SER A 120 -0.08 8.73 26.11
C SER A 120 -0.69 8.43 27.48
N ALA A 121 -2.00 8.18 27.54
CA ALA A 121 -2.70 7.78 28.76
C ALA A 121 -2.59 6.27 29.05
N VAL A 122 -2.12 5.46 28.09
CA VAL A 122 -1.90 4.01 28.25
C VAL A 122 -0.41 3.78 28.48
N PRO A 123 0.01 3.17 29.62
CA PRO A 123 1.41 2.87 29.88
C PRO A 123 2.02 2.08 28.72
N GLY A 124 3.12 2.59 28.16
CA GLY A 124 3.79 2.00 26.99
C GLY A 124 4.19 0.56 27.27
N GLY A 125 3.42 -0.40 26.73
CA GLY A 125 3.69 -1.82 26.91
C GLY A 125 2.57 -2.75 26.48
N GLU A 126 1.31 -2.30 26.43
CA GLU A 126 0.20 -3.21 26.07
C GLU A 126 0.08 -3.50 24.56
N GLU A 127 0.28 -2.51 23.68
CA GLU A 127 0.19 -2.75 22.22
C GLU A 127 1.37 -3.57 21.68
N ASP A 128 2.60 -3.34 22.19
CA ASP A 128 3.79 -4.12 21.80
C ASP A 128 3.70 -5.60 22.24
N ARG A 129 2.96 -5.88 23.31
CA ARG A 129 2.69 -7.26 23.74
C ARG A 129 1.81 -8.04 22.76
N SER A 130 0.92 -7.35 22.04
CA SER A 130 0.03 -7.99 21.07
C SER A 130 0.78 -8.48 19.82
N THR A 131 1.76 -7.74 19.32
CA THR A 131 2.62 -8.19 18.21
C THR A 131 3.79 -9.06 18.67
N GLY A 132 3.89 -9.36 19.97
CA GLY A 132 5.06 -10.03 20.55
C GLY A 132 6.35 -9.23 20.37
N GLY A 133 6.26 -7.91 20.20
CA GLY A 133 7.40 -7.01 19.95
C GLY A 133 8.00 -7.10 18.54
N LEU A 134 7.48 -7.94 17.64
CA LEU A 134 8.11 -8.19 16.33
C LEU A 134 7.99 -7.00 15.37
N CYS A 135 6.95 -6.18 15.52
CA CYS A 135 6.71 -4.99 14.72
C CYS A 135 6.07 -3.91 15.60
N PRO A 136 6.87 -3.18 16.40
CA PRO A 136 6.34 -2.14 17.26
C PRO A 136 5.73 -1.02 16.41
N LEU A 137 4.64 -0.45 16.91
CA LEU A 137 4.06 0.74 16.29
C LEU A 137 5.04 1.91 16.44
N PRO A 138 5.01 2.90 15.52
CA PRO A 138 5.77 4.13 15.67
C PRO A 138 5.61 4.74 17.07
N ALA A 139 6.73 5.10 17.69
CA ALA A 139 6.73 5.73 19.00
C ALA A 139 5.95 7.06 18.96
N VAL A 140 5.32 7.43 20.08
CA VAL A 140 4.50 8.65 20.17
C VAL A 140 5.33 9.92 19.92
N ASN A 141 6.61 9.87 20.30
CA ASN A 141 7.58 10.94 20.16
C ASN A 141 8.44 10.83 18.89
N SER A 142 8.11 9.93 17.95
CA SER A 142 8.86 9.85 16.71
C SER A 142 8.66 11.12 15.87
N TRP A 143 9.77 11.68 15.37
CA TRP A 143 9.71 12.91 14.58
C TRP A 143 9.01 12.68 13.25
N CYS A 144 9.21 11.51 12.63
CA CYS A 144 8.47 11.10 11.45
C CYS A 144 8.00 9.63 11.51
N CYS A 145 7.29 9.22 10.46
CA CYS A 145 6.99 7.84 10.14
C CYS A 145 6.97 7.69 8.61
N VAL A 146 7.43 6.55 8.11
CA VAL A 146 7.26 6.12 6.72
C VAL A 146 6.42 4.85 6.69
N GLY A 147 5.70 4.65 5.61
CA GLY A 147 4.96 3.43 5.34
C GLY A 147 4.77 3.23 3.86
N VAL A 148 4.25 2.06 3.50
CA VAL A 148 3.96 1.72 2.11
C VAL A 148 2.54 1.18 1.97
N SER A 149 1.83 1.70 0.98
CA SER A 149 0.47 1.34 0.65
C SER A 149 0.48 0.50 -0.62
N LEU A 150 0.23 -0.80 -0.46
CA LEU A 150 0.09 -1.76 -1.55
C LEU A 150 -1.34 -2.31 -1.61
N PRO A 151 -1.77 -2.91 -2.74
CA PRO A 151 -3.01 -3.65 -2.84
C PRO A 151 -3.12 -4.77 -1.78
N PRO A 152 -4.36 -5.13 -1.36
CA PRO A 152 -4.55 -6.30 -0.53
C PRO A 152 -4.12 -7.59 -1.24
N GLY A 153 -3.47 -8.50 -0.51
CA GLY A 153 -2.94 -9.77 -1.02
C GLY A 153 -1.41 -9.78 -1.15
N GLU A 154 -0.76 -8.62 -1.14
CA GLU A 154 0.69 -8.53 -1.28
C GLU A 154 1.42 -9.04 -0.04
N HIS A 155 2.59 -9.64 -0.28
CA HIS A 155 3.46 -10.18 0.75
C HIS A 155 4.93 -9.96 0.41
N LEU A 156 5.57 -9.07 1.15
CA LEU A 156 6.95 -8.66 0.89
C LEU A 156 7.86 -8.88 2.09
N GLN A 157 9.10 -9.23 1.83
CA GLN A 157 10.21 -9.04 2.75
C GLN A 157 10.91 -7.73 2.37
N LEU A 158 10.85 -6.73 3.24
CA LEU A 158 11.38 -5.39 2.95
C LEU A 158 12.00 -4.73 4.18
N ARG A 159 12.74 -3.63 3.97
CA ARG A 159 13.08 -2.67 5.02
C ARG A 159 12.75 -1.24 4.57
N PHE A 160 12.47 -0.38 5.53
CA PHE A 160 12.27 1.05 5.31
C PHE A 160 13.56 1.81 5.54
N TYR A 161 13.72 2.98 4.92
CA TYR A 161 14.79 3.91 5.25
C TYR A 161 14.36 5.36 5.12
N VAL A 162 14.99 6.23 5.91
CA VAL A 162 14.79 7.68 5.96
C VAL A 162 16.17 8.32 6.16
N GLY A 163 16.66 9.01 5.13
CA GLY A 163 18.06 9.44 5.06
C GLY A 163 18.99 8.24 5.16
N ASP A 164 19.93 8.29 6.09
CA ASP A 164 20.90 7.23 6.34
C ASP A 164 20.41 6.17 7.33
N GLN A 165 19.26 6.40 7.98
CA GLN A 165 18.68 5.47 8.92
C GLN A 165 17.85 4.42 8.18
N SER A 166 18.00 3.15 8.56
CA SER A 166 17.22 2.04 8.01
C SER A 166 16.61 1.19 9.12
N SER A 167 15.45 0.60 8.81
CA SER A 167 14.82 -0.39 9.66
C SER A 167 15.48 -1.75 9.49
N GLU A 168 15.23 -2.64 10.44
CA GLU A 168 15.45 -4.08 10.21
C GLU A 168 14.58 -4.58 9.05
N ILE A 169 15.09 -5.62 8.36
CA ILE A 169 14.34 -6.36 7.35
C ILE A 169 13.19 -7.09 8.04
N ARG A 170 11.99 -6.92 7.51
CA ARG A 170 10.74 -7.45 8.06
C ARG A 170 9.87 -8.06 6.99
N GLU A 171 9.00 -8.95 7.42
CA GLU A 171 8.01 -9.61 6.59
C GLU A 171 6.66 -8.94 6.77
N CYS A 172 6.12 -8.40 5.69
CA CYS A 172 4.92 -7.56 5.69
C CYS A 172 3.83 -8.16 4.81
N TYR A 173 2.61 -8.14 5.33
CA TYR A 173 1.42 -8.60 4.63
C TYR A 173 0.45 -7.43 4.44
N TRP A 174 -0.04 -7.24 3.23
CA TRP A 174 -1.08 -6.24 2.95
C TRP A 174 -2.43 -6.91 2.95
N SER A 175 -3.22 -6.64 3.98
CA SER A 175 -4.63 -6.97 4.04
C SER A 175 -5.46 -5.68 4.02
N LYS A 176 -6.70 -5.71 4.48
CA LYS A 176 -7.50 -4.48 4.59
C LYS A 176 -6.93 -3.59 5.71
N GLY A 177 -6.62 -2.34 5.37
CA GLY A 177 -6.14 -1.32 6.30
C GLY A 177 -4.61 -1.22 6.40
N ILE A 178 -4.14 -0.33 7.28
CA ILE A 178 -2.71 -0.11 7.56
C ILE A 178 -2.34 -0.88 8.83
N HIS A 179 -1.35 -1.77 8.72
CA HIS A 179 -0.84 -2.58 9.84
C HIS A 179 0.48 -2.04 10.38
N ALA A 180 0.79 -2.30 11.64
CA ALA A 180 2.02 -1.84 12.28
C ALA A 180 3.30 -2.23 11.51
N ALA A 181 3.34 -3.45 10.97
CA ALA A 181 4.47 -3.94 10.17
C ALA A 181 4.73 -3.10 8.90
N GLN A 182 3.69 -2.46 8.37
CA GLN A 182 3.74 -1.63 7.16
C GLN A 182 4.19 -0.19 7.44
N LEU A 183 4.49 0.11 8.71
CA LEU A 183 4.94 1.39 9.20
C LEU A 183 6.30 1.23 9.86
N TRP A 184 7.12 2.27 9.74
CA TRP A 184 8.35 2.39 10.48
C TRP A 184 8.61 3.84 10.82
N ALA A 185 9.16 4.07 12.00
CA ALA A 185 9.64 5.37 12.41
C ALA A 185 11.09 5.24 12.88
N PRO A 186 11.99 6.09 12.36
CA PRO A 186 13.36 6.17 12.88
C PRO A 186 13.34 6.56 14.36
N GLY A 187 14.29 6.00 15.11
CA GLY A 187 14.58 6.44 16.47
C GLY A 187 15.37 7.74 16.49
N GLY A 188 15.62 8.25 17.69
CA GLY A 188 16.49 9.42 17.88
C GLY A 188 15.86 10.75 17.48
N LYS A 189 16.73 11.76 17.37
CA LYS A 189 16.34 13.13 17.02
C LYS A 189 16.12 13.24 15.52
N SER A 190 15.42 14.29 15.10
CA SER A 190 15.27 14.59 13.68
C SER A 190 16.67 14.73 13.05
N PRO A 191 16.95 14.18 11.85
CA PRO A 191 18.21 14.37 11.13
C PRO A 191 18.59 15.84 10.96
N LEU A 192 17.61 16.74 11.05
CA LEU A 192 17.80 18.19 10.98
C LEU A 192 18.46 18.77 12.22
N GLU A 193 18.28 18.14 13.39
CA GLU A 193 18.97 18.50 14.63
C GLU A 193 20.42 17.98 14.62
N GLU A 194 20.68 16.84 13.97
CA GLU A 194 21.99 16.18 13.97
C GLU A 194 22.90 16.63 12.81
N ALA A 195 22.35 16.90 11.62
CA ALA A 195 23.14 17.12 10.41
C ALA A 195 23.20 18.59 9.93
N GLY A 196 22.64 19.55 10.69
CA GLY A 196 22.68 20.96 10.29
C GLY A 196 21.99 21.23 8.94
N MET A 197 21.04 20.37 8.54
CA MET A 197 20.21 20.43 7.33
C MET A 197 19.21 21.61 7.39
N ARG A 198 19.69 22.80 7.73
CA ARG A 198 18.91 24.03 7.76
C ARG A 198 18.65 24.49 6.33
N ASN A 199 17.40 24.32 5.89
CA ASN A 199 16.72 25.12 4.86
C ASN A 199 16.83 24.76 3.37
N SER A 200 17.31 23.58 2.96
CA SER A 200 17.20 23.19 1.52
C SER A 200 17.44 21.72 1.19
N SER A 201 17.70 20.89 2.19
CA SER A 201 18.21 19.55 1.95
C SER A 201 17.09 18.57 1.61
N ARG A 202 17.18 18.02 0.40
CA ARG A 202 16.34 16.94 -0.13
C ARG A 202 16.31 15.77 0.85
N LEU A 203 15.16 15.51 1.47
CA LEU A 203 14.98 14.34 2.32
C LEU A 203 14.74 13.12 1.44
N VAL A 204 15.46 12.03 1.68
CA VAL A 204 15.25 10.77 0.96
C VAL A 204 14.54 9.80 1.88
N VAL A 205 13.44 9.22 1.41
CA VAL A 205 12.70 8.16 2.11
C VAL A 205 12.46 7.02 1.14
N GLY A 206 12.37 5.79 1.63
CA GLY A 206 12.19 4.69 0.71
C GLY A 206 11.98 3.34 1.36
N ILE A 207 11.94 2.33 0.50
CA ILE A 207 11.94 0.93 0.87
C ILE A 207 12.93 0.16 0.02
N GLU A 208 13.48 -0.89 0.62
CA GLU A 208 14.21 -1.92 -0.09
C GLU A 208 13.40 -3.21 -0.03
N ILE A 209 13.05 -3.75 -1.19
CA ILE A 209 12.26 -4.97 -1.35
C ILE A 209 13.21 -6.11 -1.66
N HIS A 210 13.52 -6.92 -0.64
CA HIS A 210 14.43 -8.07 -0.75
C HIS A 210 13.75 -9.28 -1.37
N ARG A 211 12.44 -9.44 -1.15
CA ARG A 211 11.71 -10.57 -1.72
C ARG A 211 10.23 -10.24 -1.88
N ASN A 212 9.70 -10.50 -3.06
CA ASN A 212 8.26 -10.65 -3.24
C ASN A 212 7.90 -12.13 -3.04
N LYS A 213 7.10 -12.42 -2.02
CA LYS A 213 6.64 -13.77 -1.70
C LYS A 213 5.30 -14.11 -2.39
N GLY A 214 4.85 -13.25 -3.30
CA GLY A 214 3.67 -13.40 -4.14
C GLY A 214 2.36 -13.16 -3.41
N ILE A 215 1.26 -13.38 -4.13
CA ILE A 215 -0.08 -13.39 -3.54
C ILE A 215 -0.22 -14.67 -2.73
N VAL A 216 -0.02 -14.56 -1.42
CA VAL A 216 -0.31 -15.67 -0.52
C VAL A 216 -1.83 -15.71 -0.32
N HIS A 217 -2.54 -16.56 -1.07
CA HIS A 217 -3.92 -16.96 -0.74
C HIS A 217 -4.01 -17.74 0.58
N GLY A 218 -2.86 -18.09 1.17
CA GLY A 218 -2.79 -18.53 2.55
C GLY A 218 -3.18 -17.40 3.47
N LYS A 219 -4.20 -17.64 4.30
CA LYS A 219 -4.48 -16.80 5.48
C LYS A 219 -3.13 -16.42 6.09
N PRO A 220 -2.83 -15.13 6.36
CA PRO A 220 -1.64 -14.79 7.12
C PRO A 220 -1.61 -15.77 8.30
N LYS A 221 -0.50 -16.48 8.53
CA LYS A 221 -0.39 -17.30 9.74
C LYS A 221 -0.75 -16.32 10.83
N MET A 222 -1.95 -16.46 11.39
CA MET A 222 -2.35 -15.66 12.53
C MET A 222 -1.25 -15.96 13.51
N ILE A 223 -0.36 -14.99 13.72
CA ILE A 223 0.48 -14.99 14.90
C ILE A 223 -0.58 -15.08 16.00
N LYS A 224 -0.69 -16.27 16.60
CA LYS A 224 -1.67 -16.52 17.64
C LYS A 224 -1.26 -15.62 18.77
N LEU A 225 -1.85 -14.43 18.79
CA LEU A 225 -1.97 -13.59 19.96
C LEU A 225 -2.33 -14.53 21.10
N VAL A 226 -1.49 -14.57 22.13
CA VAL A 226 -1.78 -15.36 23.33
C VAL A 226 -3.14 -14.91 23.83
N ASP A 227 -4.14 -15.79 23.71
CA ASP A 227 -5.54 -15.55 24.07
C ASP A 227 -5.64 -15.29 25.58
N LYS A 228 -5.45 -14.03 25.98
CA LYS A 228 -5.82 -13.55 27.30
C LYS A 228 -6.42 -12.15 27.19
N ALA A 229 -7.61 -12.09 26.57
CA ALA A 229 -8.68 -11.11 26.83
C ALA A 229 -9.75 -11.11 25.72
N ARG A 230 -10.11 -12.26 25.15
CA ARG A 230 -11.38 -12.36 24.42
C ARG A 230 -12.48 -12.59 25.45
N LEU A 231 -13.35 -11.60 25.59
CA LEU A 231 -14.64 -11.74 26.26
C LEU A 231 -15.37 -12.95 25.63
N ASN A 232 -15.37 -14.08 26.35
CA ASN A 232 -15.95 -15.35 25.90
C ASN A 232 -17.49 -15.39 26.04
N THR A 233 -18.17 -14.25 25.88
CA THR A 233 -19.61 -14.21 26.01
C THR A 233 -20.20 -13.35 24.93
N ARG A 234 -20.84 -14.01 23.96
CA ARG A 234 -21.70 -13.37 22.97
C ARG A 234 -22.83 -12.64 23.72
N PRO A 235 -23.10 -11.35 23.47
CA PRO A 235 -24.31 -10.72 24.01
C PRO A 235 -25.53 -11.51 23.55
N ALA A 236 -26.37 -11.93 24.50
CA ALA A 236 -27.59 -12.65 24.17
C ALA A 236 -28.50 -11.75 23.34
N MET A 237 -28.67 -12.08 22.06
CA MET A 237 -29.66 -11.41 21.23
C MET A 237 -31.04 -11.93 21.63
N LYS A 238 -31.91 -11.04 22.10
CA LYS A 238 -33.32 -11.38 22.29
C LYS A 238 -33.90 -11.75 20.92
N PRO A 239 -34.57 -12.91 20.79
CA PRO A 239 -35.25 -13.24 19.55
C PRO A 239 -36.31 -12.16 19.26
N PRO A 240 -36.54 -11.80 17.99
CA PRO A 240 -37.63 -10.91 17.64
C PRO A 240 -38.94 -11.55 18.10
N LEU A 241 -39.66 -10.84 18.97
CA LEU A 241 -41.00 -11.20 19.40
C LEU A 241 -41.94 -11.18 18.19
N GLY A 242 -42.57 -12.32 17.92
CA GLY A 242 -43.94 -12.33 17.40
C GLY A 242 -44.16 -12.21 15.89
N VAL A 243 -43.32 -12.80 15.03
CA VAL A 243 -43.72 -13.01 13.62
C VAL A 243 -43.73 -14.51 13.32
N ALA A 244 -44.94 -15.08 13.25
CA ALA A 244 -45.15 -16.42 12.74
C ALA A 244 -44.81 -16.43 11.23
N LEU A 245 -43.81 -17.23 10.86
CA LEU A 245 -43.51 -17.50 9.45
C LEU A 245 -44.61 -18.41 8.87
N PRO A 246 -45.08 -18.16 7.63
CA PRO A 246 -46.05 -19.04 6.99
C PRO A 246 -45.48 -20.44 6.78
N ASN A 247 -46.35 -21.45 6.90
CA ASN A 247 -46.02 -22.85 6.65
C ASN A 247 -45.35 -23.00 5.26
N ASN A 248 -44.22 -23.72 5.24
CA ASN A 248 -43.37 -24.04 4.09
C ASN A 248 -42.35 -22.97 3.64
N SER A 249 -41.97 -22.00 4.49
CA SER A 249 -40.80 -21.15 4.20
C SER A 249 -39.53 -21.67 4.87
N VAL A 250 -38.47 -21.88 4.07
CA VAL A 250 -37.13 -22.29 4.53
C VAL A 250 -36.19 -21.08 4.48
N LEU A 251 -35.61 -20.73 5.63
CA LEU A 251 -34.66 -19.64 5.76
C LEU A 251 -33.27 -20.12 5.33
N LEU A 252 -32.82 -19.68 4.15
CA LEU A 252 -31.52 -20.06 3.61
C LEU A 252 -30.39 -19.38 4.40
N SER A 253 -29.76 -20.15 5.27
CA SER A 253 -28.50 -19.79 5.91
C SER A 253 -27.39 -19.72 4.86
N ARG A 254 -26.62 -18.62 4.81
CA ARG A 254 -25.50 -18.46 3.86
C ARG A 254 -24.38 -19.44 4.18
N SER A 255 -24.39 -20.63 3.58
CA SER A 255 -23.25 -21.35 2.98
C SER A 255 -23.61 -22.81 2.69
N SER A 256 -24.11 -23.07 1.48
CA SER A 256 -24.07 -24.40 0.88
C SER A 256 -23.83 -24.25 -0.62
N SER A 257 -22.78 -24.90 -1.10
CA SER A 257 -22.33 -24.95 -2.49
C SER A 257 -23.44 -25.37 -3.46
N MET A 258 -23.46 -24.72 -4.63
CA MET A 258 -24.38 -25.04 -5.74
C MET A 258 -24.19 -26.51 -6.20
N PRO A 259 -25.27 -27.26 -6.46
CA PRO A 259 -25.18 -28.57 -7.10
C PRO A 259 -24.82 -28.43 -8.59
N GLN A 260 -23.99 -29.34 -9.09
CA GLN A 260 -23.65 -29.42 -10.51
C GLN A 260 -24.86 -29.83 -11.35
N VAL A 261 -25.11 -29.08 -12.42
CA VAL A 261 -26.16 -29.38 -13.41
C VAL A 261 -25.59 -30.35 -14.44
N ASN A 262 -26.07 -31.60 -14.43
CA ASN A 262 -25.85 -32.56 -15.51
C ASN A 262 -26.70 -32.16 -16.72
N VAL A 263 -26.06 -31.84 -17.85
CA VAL A 263 -26.75 -31.62 -19.13
C VAL A 263 -26.91 -32.97 -19.83
N VAL A 264 -28.13 -33.50 -19.79
CA VAL A 264 -28.56 -34.64 -20.61
C VAL A 264 -29.02 -34.08 -21.97
N GLY A 265 -28.33 -34.46 -23.04
CA GLY A 265 -28.73 -34.11 -24.41
C GLY A 265 -29.86 -34.99 -24.94
N PRO A 266 -30.54 -34.57 -26.01
CA PRO A 266 -31.20 -35.49 -26.91
C PRO A 266 -30.72 -35.38 -28.36
N SER A 267 -30.67 -36.56 -28.98
CA SER A 267 -30.33 -36.88 -30.35
C SER A 267 -31.37 -36.42 -31.38
N SER A 268 -30.86 -35.87 -32.49
CA SER A 268 -31.29 -36.00 -33.90
C SER A 268 -32.77 -36.06 -34.28
N LEU A 269 -33.19 -35.14 -35.17
CA LEU A 269 -34.02 -35.50 -36.32
C LEU A 269 -33.86 -34.51 -37.49
N HIS A 270 -33.54 -35.08 -38.64
CA HIS A 270 -33.44 -34.50 -39.99
C HIS A 270 -34.69 -33.72 -40.42
N LYS A 271 -34.50 -32.62 -41.17
CA LYS A 271 -35.08 -32.46 -42.53
C LYS A 271 -34.46 -31.27 -43.28
N SER A 272 -34.08 -31.58 -44.51
CA SER A 272 -33.63 -30.75 -45.62
C SER A 272 -34.59 -29.64 -46.02
N PHE A 273 -34.08 -28.48 -46.46
CA PHE A 273 -34.57 -27.77 -47.65
C PHE A 273 -33.50 -26.82 -48.22
N SER A 274 -33.53 -26.69 -49.54
CA SER A 274 -32.53 -26.16 -50.45
C SER A 274 -32.70 -24.69 -50.82
N SER A 275 -31.56 -24.07 -51.16
CA SER A 275 -31.28 -23.16 -52.30
C SER A 275 -31.91 -21.76 -52.42
N PHE A 276 -31.16 -20.93 -53.20
CA PHE A 276 -31.39 -19.57 -53.69
C PHE A 276 -31.18 -18.43 -52.66
N GLY A 277 -30.39 -17.38 -52.92
CA GLY A 277 -29.70 -16.98 -54.14
C GLY A 277 -28.92 -15.68 -53.91
N SER A 278 -27.94 -15.46 -54.77
CA SER A 278 -27.10 -14.27 -54.90
C SER A 278 -27.89 -12.96 -54.96
N ARG A 279 -27.32 -11.87 -54.42
CA ARG A 279 -27.24 -10.59 -55.16
C ARG A 279 -26.21 -9.62 -54.58
N SER A 280 -25.26 -9.31 -55.47
CA SER A 280 -24.45 -8.11 -55.57
C SER A 280 -25.26 -6.81 -55.50
N GLY A 281 -24.67 -5.77 -54.93
CA GLY A 281 -25.16 -4.39 -55.04
C GLY A 281 -24.09 -3.37 -54.64
N LEU A 282 -23.48 -2.76 -55.65
CA LEU A 282 -22.55 -1.62 -55.62
C LEU A 282 -23.27 -0.29 -55.28
N LEU A 283 -22.58 0.57 -54.49
CA LEU A 283 -22.43 2.05 -54.57
C LEU A 283 -23.69 2.97 -54.58
N PRO A 284 -23.58 4.33 -54.46
CA PRO A 284 -22.39 5.20 -54.33
C PRO A 284 -22.42 6.24 -53.17
N ALA A 285 -21.32 6.98 -53.14
CA ALA A 285 -20.98 8.17 -52.37
C ALA A 285 -21.98 9.35 -52.42
N LEU A 286 -21.94 10.15 -51.34
CA LEU A 286 -21.88 11.62 -51.33
C LEU A 286 -21.01 12.04 -50.14
#